data_AF-A0A7M2Z0S2-F1
#
_entry.id   AF-A0A7M2Z0S2-F1
#
_cell.length_a   1.000
_cell.length_b   1.000
_cell.length_c   1.000
_cell.angle_alpha   90.00
_cell.angle_beta   90.00
_cell.angle_gamma   90.00
#
_symmetry.space_group_name_H-M   'P 1'
#
loop_
_entity.id
_entity.type
_entity.pdbx_description
1 polymer ?
#
loop_
_entity_poly.entity_id
_entity_poly.type
_entity_poly.pdbx_seq_one_letter_code
_entity_poly.pdbx_strand_id
1 'polypeptide(L)'
;MSYRARRRLVVLAAATAAAGALVLTATFFWNTAGTRETFSGGPAQIFTAPAERTLTAGERAALVSVAQRFVSTAVARDHPERAFDVVTATLRGGLSRKQWASGEIPVVPYPVDGARWKVQYANEEAVGLLVLLYPAGGAREQPTVFTMRVVPRRLGDATRWLVDAWGPQGGPQPPAGRTSSSPADALAGIASGELERVSTQASTLWLAIPVALLGLVFVVPIVFLVRERRAERRMRRRLGARTP
;
A
#
# COMPACT_ATOMS: atom_id res chain seq x y z
N MET A 1 18.12 -35.03 -45.64
CA MET A 1 17.32 -34.14 -44.78
C MET A 1 16.93 -32.90 -45.58
N SER A 2 15.62 -32.65 -45.79
CA SER A 2 15.20 -31.51 -46.62
C SER A 2 15.44 -30.18 -45.90
N TYR A 3 15.77 -29.13 -46.66
CA TYR A 3 16.08 -27.77 -46.18
C TYR A 3 15.03 -27.21 -45.21
N ARG A 4 13.75 -27.58 -45.40
CA ARG A 4 12.63 -27.17 -44.54
C ARG A 4 12.66 -27.79 -43.14
N ALA A 5 13.19 -29.01 -42.99
CA ALA A 5 13.34 -29.67 -41.70
C ALA A 5 14.52 -29.07 -40.89
N ARG A 6 15.61 -28.71 -41.56
CA ARG A 6 16.74 -27.99 -40.95
C ARG A 6 16.33 -26.61 -40.42
N ARG A 7 15.55 -25.84 -41.21
CA ARG A 7 15.07 -24.51 -40.79
C ARG A 7 14.18 -24.58 -39.54
N ARG A 8 13.32 -25.59 -39.43
CA ARG A 8 12.47 -25.79 -38.24
C ARG A 8 13.27 -26.15 -36.99
N LEU A 9 14.32 -26.97 -37.14
CA LEU A 9 15.23 -27.32 -36.04
C LEU A 9 16.01 -26.10 -35.55
N VAL A 10 16.47 -25.24 -36.45
CA VAL A 10 17.19 -24.01 -36.09
C VAL A 10 16.27 -23.02 -35.37
N VAL A 11 15.04 -22.84 -35.84
CA VAL A 11 14.05 -21.95 -35.18
C VAL A 11 13.66 -22.49 -33.80
N LEU A 12 13.47 -23.80 -33.66
CA LEU A 12 13.21 -24.43 -32.36
C LEU A 12 14.38 -24.21 -31.41
N ALA A 13 15.62 -24.49 -31.84
CA ALA A 13 16.82 -24.29 -31.01
C ALA A 13 17.01 -22.82 -30.58
N ALA A 14 16.75 -21.87 -31.48
CA ALA A 14 16.81 -20.44 -31.16
C ALA A 14 15.72 -20.02 -30.16
N ALA A 15 14.50 -20.55 -30.29
CA ALA A 15 13.42 -20.28 -29.35
C ALA A 15 13.71 -20.85 -27.96
N THR A 16 14.27 -22.07 -27.86
CA THR A 16 14.67 -22.64 -26.55
C THR A 16 15.81 -21.85 -25.93
N ALA A 17 16.78 -21.40 -26.72
CA ALA A 17 17.87 -20.57 -26.23
C ALA A 17 17.36 -19.22 -25.68
N ALA A 18 16.44 -18.56 -26.40
CA ALA A 18 15.83 -17.31 -25.96
C ALA A 18 14.99 -17.48 -24.68
N ALA A 19 14.20 -18.55 -24.58
CA ALA A 19 13.45 -18.87 -23.37
C ALA A 19 14.38 -19.17 -22.18
N GLY A 20 15.46 -19.92 -22.41
CA GLY A 20 16.47 -20.21 -21.38
C GLY A 20 17.17 -18.94 -20.89
N ALA A 21 17.51 -18.02 -21.80
CA ALA A 21 18.10 -16.73 -21.46
C ALA A 21 17.15 -15.88 -20.62
N LEU A 22 15.86 -15.80 -20.97
CA LEU A 22 14.86 -15.07 -20.19
C LEU A 22 14.69 -15.64 -18.77
N VAL A 23 14.64 -16.97 -18.64
CA VAL A 23 14.56 -17.65 -17.34
C VAL A 23 15.82 -17.42 -16.51
N LEU A 24 17.01 -17.45 -17.13
CA LEU A 24 18.27 -17.14 -16.46
C LEU A 24 18.34 -15.68 -16.01
N THR A 25 17.93 -14.73 -16.85
CA THR A 25 17.90 -13.32 -16.46
C THR A 25 16.88 -13.06 -15.36
N ALA A 26 15.70 -13.69 -15.43
CA ALA A 26 14.73 -13.59 -14.35
C ALA A 26 15.31 -14.19 -13.06
N THR A 27 15.81 -15.43 -13.07
CA THR A 27 16.33 -16.07 -11.85
C THR A 27 17.54 -15.36 -11.23
N PHE A 28 18.48 -14.85 -12.03
CA PHE A 28 19.68 -14.20 -11.51
C PHE A 28 19.51 -12.71 -11.18
N PHE A 29 18.62 -12.00 -11.85
CA PHE A 29 18.45 -10.54 -11.67
C PHE A 29 17.14 -10.13 -10.97
N TRP A 30 16.28 -11.06 -10.54
CA TRP A 30 15.04 -10.70 -9.82
C TRP A 30 15.27 -10.12 -8.42
N ASN A 31 16.44 -10.32 -7.83
CA ASN A 31 16.68 -9.95 -6.43
C ASN A 31 17.92 -9.07 -6.26
N THR A 32 17.81 -7.80 -6.65
CA THR A 32 18.79 -6.75 -6.36
C THR A 32 18.46 -5.95 -5.10
N ALA A 33 17.45 -6.35 -4.32
CA ALA A 33 17.18 -5.79 -2.99
C ALA A 33 18.04 -6.49 -1.94
N GLY A 34 19.34 -6.21 -1.96
CA GLY A 34 20.33 -6.77 -1.04
C GLY A 34 20.56 -5.93 0.22
N THR A 35 19.56 -5.21 0.76
CA THR A 35 19.68 -4.70 2.13
C THR A 35 19.52 -5.90 3.08
N ARG A 36 20.66 -6.52 3.42
CA ARG A 36 20.71 -7.45 4.55
C ARG A 36 20.48 -6.62 5.81
N GLU A 37 19.25 -6.61 6.28
CA GLU A 37 18.91 -6.19 7.64
C GLU A 37 19.81 -6.99 8.61
N THR A 38 20.81 -6.33 9.19
CA THR A 38 21.66 -6.94 10.20
C THR A 38 20.89 -6.93 11.50
N PHE A 39 20.13 -8.00 11.76
CA PHE A 39 19.48 -8.20 13.04
C PHE A 39 20.56 -8.42 14.10
N SER A 40 20.72 -7.46 15.01
CA SER A 40 21.53 -7.68 16.22
C SER A 40 20.83 -8.75 17.06
N GLY A 41 21.56 -9.75 17.56
CA GLY A 41 21.04 -10.77 18.49
C GLY A 41 20.63 -10.24 19.88
N GLY A 42 20.44 -8.92 20.01
CA GLY A 42 19.84 -8.32 21.18
C GLY A 42 18.35 -8.70 21.30
N PRO A 43 17.76 -8.57 22.48
CA PRO A 43 16.33 -8.83 22.68
C PRO A 43 15.52 -7.98 21.69
N ALA A 44 14.51 -8.60 21.07
CA ALA A 44 13.59 -7.90 20.19
C ALA A 44 13.02 -6.69 20.94
N GLN A 45 13.11 -5.50 20.36
CA GLN A 45 12.43 -4.33 20.89
C GLN A 45 10.92 -4.55 20.70
N ILE A 46 10.27 -5.05 21.75
CA ILE A 46 8.82 -5.19 21.77
C ILE A 46 8.26 -3.78 21.96
N PHE A 47 7.79 -3.18 20.86
CA PHE A 47 7.00 -1.95 20.94
C PHE A 47 5.68 -2.27 21.62
N THR A 48 5.53 -1.85 22.89
CA THR A 48 4.24 -1.84 23.57
C THR A 48 3.46 -0.63 23.08
N ALA A 49 2.40 -0.87 22.31
CA ALA A 49 1.51 0.21 21.91
C ALA A 49 0.85 0.83 23.17
N PRO A 50 0.77 2.17 23.27
CA PRO A 50 0.07 2.81 24.37
C PRO A 50 -1.39 2.36 24.44
N ALA A 51 -1.94 2.23 25.65
CA ALA A 51 -3.32 1.80 25.86
C ALA A 51 -4.30 2.75 25.17
N GLU A 52 -5.26 2.19 24.44
CA GLU A 52 -6.32 2.97 23.83
C GLU A 52 -7.23 3.56 24.90
N ARG A 53 -7.63 4.82 24.71
CA ARG A 53 -8.55 5.54 25.58
C ARG A 53 -9.70 6.12 24.76
N THR A 54 -10.86 6.20 25.38
CA THR A 54 -12.02 6.88 24.77
C THR A 54 -11.88 8.39 24.93
N LEU A 55 -12.12 9.11 23.84
CA LEU A 55 -12.18 10.57 23.86
C LEU A 55 -13.53 11.05 24.39
N THR A 56 -13.51 12.07 25.25
CA THR A 56 -14.71 12.78 25.67
C THR A 56 -15.30 13.57 24.49
N ALA A 57 -16.59 13.93 24.58
CA ALA A 57 -17.24 14.75 23.56
C ALA A 57 -16.55 16.12 23.36
N GLY A 58 -16.09 16.74 24.45
CA GLY A 58 -15.34 18.00 24.42
C GLY A 58 -13.98 17.87 23.75
N GLU A 59 -13.21 16.82 24.06
CA GLU A 59 -11.94 16.54 23.37
C GLU A 59 -12.16 16.27 21.89
N ARG A 60 -13.20 15.51 21.54
CA ARG A 60 -13.55 15.23 20.15
C ARG A 60 -13.87 16.51 19.39
N ALA A 61 -14.66 17.41 19.97
CA ALA A 61 -14.97 18.70 19.36
C ALA A 61 -13.71 19.57 19.19
N ALA A 62 -12.84 19.61 20.19
CA ALA A 62 -11.57 20.34 20.11
C ALA A 62 -10.65 19.79 19.01
N LEU A 63 -10.50 18.46 18.93
CA LEU A 63 -9.73 17.79 17.87
C LEU A 63 -10.26 18.11 16.48
N VAL A 64 -11.58 18.05 16.29
CA VAL A 64 -12.23 18.40 15.02
C VAL A 64 -11.99 19.86 14.66
N SER A 65 -12.06 20.78 15.62
CA SER A 65 -11.80 22.21 15.35
C SER A 65 -10.36 22.47 14.90
N VAL A 66 -9.39 21.76 15.50
CA VAL A 66 -7.97 21.85 15.13
C VAL A 66 -7.73 21.25 13.76
N ALA A 67 -8.33 20.07 13.49
CA ALA A 67 -8.30 19.41 12.19
C ALA A 67 -8.83 20.32 11.08
N GLN A 68 -10.02 20.89 11.27
CA GLN A 68 -10.65 21.80 10.31
C GLN A 68 -9.77 23.02 10.03
N ARG A 69 -9.22 23.65 11.08
CA ARG A 69 -8.33 24.81 10.90
C ARG A 69 -7.08 24.42 10.12
N PHE A 70 -6.42 23.32 10.46
CA PHE A 70 -5.24 22.86 9.74
C PHE A 70 -5.53 22.57 8.27
N VAL A 71 -6.63 21.86 7.97
CA VAL A 71 -7.01 21.49 6.60
C VAL A 71 -7.39 22.72 5.77
N SER A 72 -8.25 23.59 6.32
CA SER A 72 -8.70 24.80 5.60
C SER A 72 -7.58 25.80 5.34
N THR A 73 -6.48 25.76 6.09
CA THR A 73 -5.38 26.71 5.88
C THR A 73 -4.12 26.09 5.30
N ALA A 74 -3.48 25.15 6.00
CA ALA A 74 -2.20 24.58 5.56
C ALA A 74 -2.35 23.65 4.36
N VAL A 75 -3.38 22.80 4.36
CA VAL A 75 -3.60 21.80 3.31
C VAL A 75 -4.20 22.45 2.06
N ALA A 76 -5.24 23.28 2.23
CA ALA A 76 -5.86 24.03 1.14
C ALA A 76 -5.01 25.18 0.59
N ARG A 77 -3.90 25.52 1.26
CA ARG A 77 -3.01 26.64 0.92
C ARG A 77 -3.68 28.02 0.95
N ASP A 78 -4.71 28.16 1.78
CA ASP A 78 -5.39 29.42 2.03
C ASP A 78 -4.95 30.01 3.38
N HIS A 79 -4.21 31.12 3.38
CA HIS A 79 -3.63 31.71 4.59
C HIS A 79 -2.87 30.70 5.48
N PRO A 80 -1.86 29.98 4.93
CA PRO A 80 -1.13 28.92 5.64
C PRO A 80 -0.50 29.36 6.97
N GLU A 81 -0.15 30.64 7.12
CA GLU A 81 0.37 31.21 8.37
C GLU A 81 -0.57 31.07 9.57
N ARG A 82 -1.88 30.89 9.34
CA ARG A 82 -2.88 30.66 10.40
C ARG A 82 -2.79 29.26 10.99
N ALA A 83 -2.28 28.28 10.24
CA ALA A 83 -2.04 26.94 10.77
C ALA A 83 -0.85 26.90 11.75
N PHE A 84 0.01 27.92 11.75
CA PHE A 84 1.23 27.92 12.57
C PHE A 84 0.96 27.68 14.06
N ASP A 85 -0.17 28.17 14.58
CA ASP A 85 -0.55 28.04 15.99
C ASP A 85 -1.16 26.69 16.37
N VAL A 86 -1.55 25.88 15.37
CA VAL A 86 -2.18 24.56 15.57
C VAL A 86 -1.29 23.40 15.16
N VAL A 87 -0.01 23.66 14.85
CA VAL A 87 0.99 22.63 14.52
C VAL A 87 2.11 22.60 15.55
N THR A 88 2.75 21.44 15.73
CA THR A 88 3.94 21.30 16.58
C THR A 88 5.19 21.88 15.91
N ALA A 89 6.25 22.09 16.70
CA ALA A 89 7.55 22.47 16.16
C ALA A 89 8.11 21.44 15.15
N THR A 90 7.81 20.16 15.36
CA THR A 90 8.15 19.06 14.45
C THR A 90 7.58 19.32 13.06
N LEU A 91 6.27 19.55 12.96
CA LEU A 91 5.61 19.77 11.68
C LEU A 91 5.95 21.15 11.07
N ARG A 92 6.36 22.13 11.88
CA ARG A 92 6.87 23.41 11.36
C ARG A 92 8.16 23.26 10.56
N GLY A 93 8.94 22.20 10.81
CA GLY A 93 10.19 21.93 10.09
C GLY A 93 11.24 23.04 10.25
N GLY A 94 11.24 23.76 11.38
CA GLY A 94 12.14 24.89 11.61
C GLY A 94 11.76 26.19 10.88
N LEU A 95 10.67 26.22 10.12
CA LEU A 95 10.22 27.42 9.42
C LEU A 95 9.55 28.42 10.37
N SER A 96 9.74 29.70 10.07
CA SER A 96 9.04 30.80 10.74
C SER A 96 7.60 30.96 10.23
N ARG A 97 6.76 31.68 10.99
CA ARG A 97 5.39 32.01 10.55
C ARG A 97 5.37 32.77 9.22
N LYS A 98 6.34 33.67 9.01
CA LYS A 98 6.47 34.43 7.76
C LYS A 98 6.80 33.53 6.57
N GLN A 99 7.64 32.51 6.77
CA GLN A 99 7.91 31.50 5.75
C GLN A 99 6.69 30.60 5.53
N TRP A 100 5.91 30.30 6.57
CA TRP A 100 4.65 29.59 6.40
C TRP A 100 3.66 30.34 5.50
N ALA A 101 3.63 31.67 5.60
CA ALA A 101 2.78 32.53 4.77
C ALA A 101 3.09 32.43 3.26
N SER A 102 4.28 31.98 2.86
CA SER A 102 4.61 31.81 1.42
C SER A 102 3.92 30.61 0.78
N GLY A 103 3.42 29.66 1.60
CA GLY A 103 2.89 28.41 1.10
C GLY A 103 3.96 27.37 0.74
N GLU A 104 5.25 27.64 0.95
CA GLU A 104 6.30 26.61 0.82
C GLU A 104 6.56 25.97 2.19
N ILE A 105 5.67 25.04 2.58
CA ILE A 105 5.66 24.41 3.91
C ILE A 105 5.65 22.88 3.79
N PRO A 106 6.12 22.13 4.81
CA PRO A 106 6.21 20.67 4.79
C PRO A 106 4.84 19.99 5.01
N VAL A 107 3.82 20.46 4.29
CA VAL A 107 2.45 19.93 4.30
C VAL A 107 2.07 19.66 2.84
N VAL A 108 1.66 18.44 2.54
CA VAL A 108 1.22 18.10 1.18
C VAL A 108 -0.05 18.91 0.86
N PRO A 109 -0.03 19.78 -0.17
CA PRO A 109 -1.21 20.55 -0.57
C PRO A 109 -2.29 19.62 -1.13
N TYR A 110 -3.55 19.98 -0.94
CA TYR A 110 -4.68 19.34 -1.58
C TYR A 110 -5.80 20.37 -1.80
N PRO A 111 -6.44 20.41 -2.98
CA PRO A 111 -7.53 21.35 -3.25
C PRO A 111 -8.80 20.90 -2.50
N VAL A 112 -9.09 21.44 -1.33
CA VAL A 112 -10.19 20.95 -0.47
C VAL A 112 -11.50 21.68 -0.76
N ASP A 113 -12.57 20.93 -1.03
CA ASP A 113 -13.98 21.43 -0.99
C ASP A 113 -14.73 20.92 0.24
N GLY A 114 -14.37 19.70 0.67
CA GLY A 114 -15.01 19.03 1.79
C GLY A 114 -14.05 18.06 2.47
N ALA A 115 -14.34 17.77 3.74
CA ALA A 115 -13.55 16.81 4.51
C ALA A 115 -14.46 15.96 5.40
N ARG A 116 -14.10 14.69 5.57
CA ARG A 116 -14.65 13.77 6.57
C ARG A 116 -13.52 13.17 7.36
N TRP A 117 -13.75 12.87 8.63
CA TRP A 117 -12.72 12.32 9.51
C TRP A 117 -13.23 11.19 10.38
N LYS A 118 -12.33 10.28 10.68
CA LYS A 118 -12.55 9.15 11.59
C LYS A 118 -11.36 9.05 12.55
N VAL A 119 -11.65 8.83 13.83
CA VAL A 119 -10.62 8.51 14.82
C VAL A 119 -10.15 7.09 14.56
N GLN A 120 -8.85 6.93 14.30
CA GLN A 120 -8.20 5.64 14.08
C GLN A 120 -7.75 5.04 15.41
N TYR A 121 -7.12 5.85 16.26
CA TYR A 121 -6.73 5.51 17.61
C TYR A 121 -6.73 6.76 18.48
N ALA A 122 -6.87 6.57 19.78
CA ALA A 122 -6.65 7.62 20.77
C ALA A 122 -5.97 6.99 21.98
N ASN A 123 -4.88 7.60 22.44
CA ASN A 123 -4.19 7.21 23.67
C ASN A 123 -3.78 8.48 24.43
N GLU A 124 -2.99 8.33 25.49
CA GLU A 124 -2.52 9.46 26.29
C GLU A 124 -1.52 10.35 25.54
N GLU A 125 -0.76 9.78 24.60
CA GLU A 125 0.30 10.48 23.87
C GLU A 125 -0.22 11.23 22.65
N ALA A 126 -1.21 10.66 21.94
CA ALA A 126 -1.69 11.18 20.67
C ALA A 126 -3.04 10.60 20.26
N VAL A 127 -3.63 11.28 19.28
CA VAL A 127 -4.82 10.84 18.56
C VAL A 127 -4.48 10.76 17.08
N GLY A 128 -4.76 9.60 16.48
CA GLY A 128 -4.66 9.37 15.04
C GLY A 128 -6.01 9.58 14.38
N LEU A 129 -6.02 10.37 13.30
CA LEU A 129 -7.20 10.65 12.48
C LEU A 129 -6.93 10.20 11.05
N LEU A 130 -7.91 9.51 10.48
CA LEU A 130 -8.03 9.37 9.03
C LEU A 130 -8.89 10.51 8.53
N VAL A 131 -8.41 11.23 7.52
CA VAL A 131 -9.04 12.42 6.95
C VAL A 131 -9.25 12.18 5.47
N LEU A 132 -10.50 11.97 5.07
CA LEU A 132 -10.91 11.93 3.67
C LEU A 132 -11.13 13.36 3.18
N LEU A 133 -10.36 13.76 2.17
CA LEU A 133 -10.52 15.05 1.51
C LEU A 133 -11.24 14.86 0.18
N TYR A 134 -12.18 15.76 -0.10
CA TYR A 134 -12.86 15.87 -1.39
C TYR A 134 -12.26 17.03 -2.17
N PRO A 135 -11.93 16.81 -3.45
CA PRO A 135 -11.30 17.81 -4.30
C PRO A 135 -12.27 18.96 -4.61
N ALA A 136 -11.74 20.18 -4.77
CA ALA A 136 -12.46 21.32 -5.34
C ALA A 136 -13.04 20.99 -6.72
N GLY A 137 -14.18 21.60 -7.05
CA GLY A 137 -14.81 21.44 -8.37
C GLY A 137 -13.83 21.80 -9.50
N GLY A 138 -13.61 20.86 -10.42
CA GLY A 138 -12.68 21.03 -11.55
C GLY A 138 -11.23 20.61 -11.27
N ALA A 139 -10.89 20.19 -10.05
CA ALA A 139 -9.58 19.60 -9.77
C ALA A 139 -9.47 18.19 -10.38
N ARG A 140 -8.25 17.74 -10.68
CA ARG A 140 -7.99 16.42 -11.31
C ARG A 140 -7.76 15.31 -10.28
N GLU A 141 -7.57 15.70 -9.03
CA GLU A 141 -7.36 14.86 -7.88
C GLU A 141 -8.62 14.05 -7.57
N GLN A 142 -8.45 12.81 -7.13
CA GLN A 142 -9.55 11.99 -6.62
C GLN A 142 -9.68 12.18 -5.11
N PRO A 143 -10.86 11.92 -4.52
CA PRO A 143 -11.01 11.88 -3.07
C PRO A 143 -9.94 10.98 -2.45
N THR A 144 -9.16 11.53 -1.51
CA THR A 144 -7.96 10.86 -0.98
C THR A 144 -7.97 10.87 0.53
N VAL A 145 -7.54 9.77 1.13
CA VAL A 145 -7.39 9.64 2.58
C VAL A 145 -5.98 10.02 2.99
N PHE A 146 -5.92 10.95 3.93
CA PHE A 146 -4.72 11.37 4.62
C PHE A 146 -4.77 10.90 6.07
N THR A 147 -3.58 10.80 6.64
CA THR A 147 -3.41 10.52 8.06
C THR A 147 -2.93 11.77 8.77
N MET A 148 -3.49 12.00 9.94
CA MET A 148 -3.18 13.15 10.76
C MET A 148 -2.97 12.69 12.20
N ARG A 149 -1.80 12.99 12.76
CA ARG A 149 -1.50 12.76 14.17
C ARG A 149 -1.64 14.08 14.92
N VAL A 150 -2.42 14.07 16.00
CA VAL A 150 -2.62 15.22 16.87
C VAL A 150 -2.15 14.86 18.27
N VAL A 151 -1.34 15.72 18.87
CA VAL A 151 -0.78 15.52 20.21
C VAL A 151 -1.36 16.54 21.19
N PRO A 152 -1.68 16.13 22.43
CA PRO A 152 -2.03 17.07 23.50
C PRO A 152 -0.75 17.75 24.02
N ARG A 153 -0.81 19.07 24.21
CA ARG A 153 0.21 19.84 24.91
C ARG A 153 -0.43 20.56 26.08
N ARG A 154 0.02 20.26 27.30
CA ARG A 154 -0.41 20.98 28.50
C ARG A 154 0.14 22.40 28.45
N LEU A 155 -0.75 23.37 28.68
CA LEU A 155 -0.46 24.79 28.78
C LEU A 155 -1.17 25.29 30.04
N GLY A 156 -0.48 25.20 31.19
CA GLY A 156 -1.12 25.36 32.50
C GLY A 156 -2.20 24.30 32.71
N ASP A 157 -3.39 24.74 33.12
CA ASP A 157 -4.56 23.87 33.34
C ASP A 157 -5.29 23.47 32.06
N ALA A 158 -4.93 24.08 30.92
CA ALA A 158 -5.57 23.81 29.64
C ALA A 158 -4.74 22.84 28.78
N THR A 159 -5.42 21.96 28.05
CA THR A 159 -4.80 21.11 27.01
C THR A 159 -5.00 21.76 25.65
N ARG A 160 -3.90 22.08 24.96
CA ARG A 160 -3.91 22.50 23.56
C ARG A 160 -3.61 21.31 22.67
N TRP A 161 -4.49 21.04 21.71
CA TRP A 161 -4.27 20.04 20.67
C TRP A 161 -3.47 20.64 19.52
N LEU A 162 -2.41 19.95 19.09
CA LEU A 162 -1.54 20.38 17.99
C LEU A 162 -1.32 19.25 17.00
N VAL A 163 -1.36 19.55 15.71
CA VAL A 163 -1.03 18.60 14.64
C VAL A 163 0.46 18.39 14.61
N ASP A 164 0.88 17.13 14.73
CA ASP A 164 2.28 16.73 14.80
C ASP A 164 2.77 16.07 13.51
N ALA A 165 1.89 15.37 12.80
CA ALA A 165 2.21 14.75 11.53
C ALA A 165 1.00 14.79 10.57
N TRP A 166 1.32 14.92 9.28
CA TRP A 166 0.38 14.91 8.17
C TRP A 166 1.00 14.18 6.98
N GLY A 167 0.24 13.32 6.32
CA GLY A 167 0.69 12.68 5.08
C GLY A 167 -0.34 11.75 4.47
N PRO A 168 -0.18 11.40 3.19
CA PRO A 168 -1.06 10.45 2.52
C PRO A 168 -1.01 9.11 3.23
N GLN A 169 -2.15 8.43 3.28
CA GLN A 169 -2.21 7.09 3.86
C GLN A 169 -1.31 6.13 3.05
N GLY A 170 -0.43 5.40 3.74
CA GLY A 170 0.54 4.49 3.11
C GLY A 170 1.92 5.11 2.83
N GLY A 171 2.13 6.40 3.12
CA GLY A 171 3.47 7.02 3.14
C GLY A 171 4.29 6.66 4.39
N PRO A 172 5.61 6.96 4.43
CA PRO A 172 6.44 6.75 5.62
C PRO A 172 5.89 7.56 6.80
N GLN A 173 5.26 6.90 7.77
CA GLN A 173 4.76 7.51 8.99
C GLN A 173 5.80 7.37 10.12
N PRO A 174 5.90 8.33 11.06
CA PRO A 174 6.60 8.13 12.32
C PRO A 174 6.04 6.90 13.05
N PRO A 175 6.86 6.16 13.81
CA PRO A 175 6.44 4.92 14.44
C PRO A 175 5.40 5.19 15.54
N ALA A 176 4.12 5.03 15.21
CA ALA A 176 3.05 4.86 16.17
C ALA A 176 1.90 4.07 15.52
N GLY A 177 1.78 2.80 15.91
CA GLY A 177 0.60 1.96 15.64
C GLY A 177 0.43 1.55 14.18
N ARG A 178 0.86 0.33 13.84
CA ARG A 178 0.57 -0.30 12.55
C ARG A 178 -0.94 -0.37 12.32
N THR A 179 -1.44 0.25 11.25
CA THR A 179 -2.52 -0.30 10.41
C THR A 179 -2.31 0.14 8.97
N SER A 180 -1.71 -0.74 8.17
CA SER A 180 -1.72 -0.64 6.71
C SER A 180 -3.10 -1.09 6.21
N SER A 181 -4.11 -0.23 6.32
CA SER A 181 -5.35 -0.36 5.55
C SER A 181 -5.13 0.23 4.16
N SER A 182 -5.62 -0.44 3.13
CA SER A 182 -5.62 0.10 1.77
C SER A 182 -6.39 1.43 1.75
N PRO A 183 -6.01 2.41 0.92
CA PRO A 183 -6.79 3.66 0.76
C PRO A 183 -8.28 3.41 0.51
N ALA A 184 -8.62 2.33 -0.21
CA ALA A 184 -10.00 1.93 -0.48
C ALA A 184 -10.77 1.53 0.78
N ASP A 185 -10.15 0.76 1.69
CA ASP A 185 -10.79 0.31 2.93
C ASP A 185 -11.00 1.48 3.90
N ALA A 186 -10.07 2.44 3.92
CA ALA A 186 -10.21 3.64 4.72
C ALA A 186 -11.31 4.56 4.17
N LEU A 187 -11.40 4.72 2.85
CA LEU A 187 -12.52 5.41 2.20
C LEU A 187 -13.86 4.76 2.56
N ALA A 188 -13.96 3.44 2.46
CA ALA A 188 -15.16 2.70 2.83
C ALA A 188 -15.51 2.90 4.31
N GLY A 189 -14.54 2.77 5.22
CA GLY A 189 -14.75 2.91 6.66
C GLY A 189 -15.05 4.35 7.13
N ILE A 190 -14.69 5.37 6.36
CA ILE A 190 -15.10 6.77 6.59
C ILE A 190 -16.49 7.02 5.99
N ALA A 191 -16.80 6.43 4.83
CA ALA A 191 -18.09 6.56 4.17
C ALA A 191 -19.21 5.86 4.94
N SER A 192 -18.96 4.70 5.55
CA SER A 192 -19.94 3.92 6.29
C SER A 192 -20.17 4.37 7.74
N GLY A 193 -19.33 5.28 8.28
CA GLY A 193 -19.44 5.72 9.67
C GLY A 193 -19.16 4.63 10.72
N GLU A 194 -18.62 3.49 10.28
CA GLU A 194 -18.58 2.25 11.05
C GLU A 194 -17.43 2.26 12.06
N LEU A 195 -17.77 2.37 13.35
CA LEU A 195 -16.89 2.00 14.45
C LEU A 195 -16.67 0.48 14.37
N GLU A 196 -15.42 0.06 14.58
CA GLU A 196 -15.01 -1.33 14.88
C GLU A 196 -14.60 -2.28 13.72
N ARG A 197 -13.36 -2.74 13.83
CA ARG A 197 -12.70 -3.96 13.28
C ARG A 197 -12.98 -4.37 11.83
N VAL A 198 -12.07 -3.98 10.93
CA VAL A 198 -11.79 -4.77 9.73
C VAL A 198 -10.82 -5.89 10.09
N SER A 199 -11.31 -7.11 9.95
CA SER A 199 -10.66 -8.38 10.23
C SER A 199 -9.44 -8.63 9.33
N THR A 200 -8.31 -9.00 9.95
CA THR A 200 -7.11 -9.49 9.27
C THR A 200 -7.29 -10.98 8.94
N GLN A 201 -7.83 -11.29 7.76
CA GLN A 201 -7.48 -12.53 7.06
C GLN A 201 -7.36 -12.24 5.57
N ALA A 202 -6.13 -11.97 5.14
CA ALA A 202 -5.76 -12.07 3.74
C ALA A 202 -5.96 -13.52 3.30
N SER A 203 -6.89 -13.74 2.37
CA SER A 203 -7.20 -15.07 1.85
C SER A 203 -6.00 -15.65 1.11
N THR A 204 -5.45 -16.74 1.64
CA THR A 204 -4.39 -17.60 1.08
C THR A 204 -4.68 -18.11 -0.35
N LEU A 205 -5.90 -17.89 -0.89
CA LEU A 205 -6.29 -18.31 -2.23
C LEU A 205 -5.63 -17.54 -3.39
N TRP A 206 -5.09 -16.34 -3.18
CA TRP A 206 -4.49 -15.55 -4.28
C TRP A 206 -3.14 -16.09 -4.77
N LEU A 207 -2.44 -16.89 -3.95
CA LEU A 207 -1.16 -17.53 -4.30
C LEU A 207 -1.30 -18.77 -5.19
N ALA A 208 -2.51 -19.33 -5.34
CA ALA A 208 -2.73 -20.51 -6.16
C ALA A 208 -2.71 -20.20 -7.67
N ILE A 209 -3.02 -18.95 -8.07
CA ILE A 209 -3.16 -18.55 -9.49
C ILE A 209 -1.81 -18.56 -10.23
N PRO A 210 -0.71 -18.00 -9.71
CA PRO A 210 0.58 -18.04 -10.39
C PRO A 210 1.17 -19.46 -10.47
N VAL A 211 0.95 -20.26 -9.43
CA VAL A 211 1.44 -21.66 -9.35
C VAL A 211 0.71 -22.56 -10.35
N ALA A 212 -0.60 -22.38 -10.50
CA ALA A 212 -1.39 -23.11 -11.50
C ALA A 212 -0.98 -22.74 -12.94
N LEU A 213 -0.66 -21.47 -13.20
CA LEU A 213 -0.17 -21.00 -14.50
C LEU A 213 1.20 -21.58 -14.86
N LEU A 214 2.12 -21.65 -13.90
CA LEU A 214 3.44 -22.30 -14.09
C LEU A 214 3.32 -23.81 -14.32
N GLY A 215 2.39 -24.49 -13.64
CA GLY A 215 2.14 -25.92 -13.84
C GLY A 215 1.66 -26.26 -15.25
N LEU A 216 0.88 -25.37 -15.88
CA LEU A 216 0.30 -25.61 -17.22
C LEU A 216 1.38 -25.74 -18.31
N VAL A 217 2.52 -25.04 -18.16
CA VAL A 217 3.63 -25.07 -19.12
C VAL A 217 4.28 -26.46 -19.21
N PHE A 218 4.27 -27.23 -18.11
CA PHE A 218 4.82 -28.59 -18.08
C PHE A 218 3.82 -29.67 -18.52
N VAL A 219 2.52 -29.44 -18.33
CA VAL A 219 1.48 -30.43 -18.66
C VAL A 219 1.26 -30.57 -20.16
N VAL A 220 1.29 -29.46 -20.92
CA VAL A 220 1.07 -29.46 -22.38
C VAL A 220 2.03 -30.38 -23.15
N PRO A 221 3.36 -30.35 -22.94
CA PRO A 221 4.28 -31.25 -23.65
C PRO A 221 4.12 -32.72 -23.23
N ILE A 222 3.82 -33.00 -21.97
CA ILE A 222 3.64 -34.38 -21.47
C ILE A 222 2.37 -35.00 -22.08
N VAL A 223 1.27 -34.26 -22.15
CA VAL A 223 0.02 -34.74 -22.78
C VAL A 223 0.21 -35.00 -24.27
N PHE A 224 0.98 -34.15 -24.97
CA PHE A 224 1.27 -34.35 -26.39
C PHE A 224 2.08 -35.64 -26.63
N LEU A 225 3.11 -35.87 -25.81
CA LEU A 225 4.01 -37.02 -25.93
C LEU A 225 3.33 -38.35 -25.56
N VAL A 226 2.43 -38.32 -24.57
CA VAL A 226 1.59 -39.49 -24.22
C VAL A 226 0.56 -39.78 -25.31
N ARG A 227 0.00 -38.74 -25.93
CA ARG A 227 -0.99 -38.89 -27.00
C ARG A 227 -0.38 -39.46 -28.28
N GLU A 228 0.83 -39.07 -28.66
CA GLU A 228 1.59 -39.69 -29.76
C GLU A 228 1.89 -41.17 -29.47
N ARG A 229 2.41 -41.48 -28.28
CA ARG A 229 2.69 -42.88 -27.90
C ARG A 229 1.45 -43.77 -27.84
N ARG A 230 0.29 -43.21 -27.46
CA ARG A 230 -0.99 -43.95 -27.48
C ARG A 230 -1.54 -44.13 -28.88
N ALA A 231 -1.31 -43.19 -29.81
CA ALA A 231 -1.71 -43.32 -31.21
C ALA A 231 -0.90 -44.42 -31.92
N GLU A 232 0.42 -44.47 -31.68
CA GLU A 232 1.31 -45.51 -32.21
C GLU A 232 0.94 -46.93 -31.73
N ARG A 233 0.57 -47.06 -30.44
CA ARG A 233 0.14 -48.35 -29.87
C ARG A 233 -1.17 -48.85 -30.47
N ARG A 234 -2.07 -47.97 -30.92
CA ARG A 234 -3.33 -48.38 -31.59
C ARG A 234 -3.11 -48.83 -33.03
N MET A 235 -2.13 -48.27 -33.74
CA MET A 235 -1.79 -48.67 -35.12
C MET A 235 -1.14 -50.05 -35.18
N ARG A 236 -0.30 -50.42 -34.20
CA ARG A 236 0.30 -51.77 -34.12
C ARG A 236 -0.72 -52.89 -33.90
N ARG A 237 -1.87 -52.59 -33.27
CA ARG A 237 -2.95 -53.58 -33.11
C ARG A 237 -3.78 -53.82 -34.37
N ARG A 238 -3.75 -52.89 -35.35
CA ARG A 238 -4.48 -53.05 -36.62
C ARG A 238 -3.65 -53.70 -37.73
N LEU A 239 -2.32 -53.63 -37.65
CA LEU A 239 -1.41 -54.25 -38.62
C LEU A 239 -1.05 -55.73 -38.29
N GLY A 240 -1.36 -56.21 -37.09
CA GLY A 240 -1.19 -57.64 -36.73
C GLY A 240 -2.38 -58.55 -37.07
N ALA A 241 -3.47 -58.00 -37.63
CA ALA A 241 -4.70 -58.75 -37.92
C ALA A 241 -4.95 -58.98 -39.43
N ARG A 242 -3.93 -58.75 -40.28
CA ARG A 242 -4.05 -58.95 -41.72
C ARG A 242 -2.71 -59.34 -42.35
N THR A 243 -2.35 -60.59 -42.18
CA THR A 243 -1.66 -61.39 -43.20
C THR A 243 -2.00 -62.86 -42.91
N PRO A 244 -2.38 -63.64 -43.93
CA PRO A 244 -3.01 -64.97 -43.80
C PRO A 244 -2.09 -66.02 -43.16
#